data_AF-A0A7S2FAB3-F1
#
_entry.id   AF-A0A7S2FAB3-F1
#
_cell.length_a   1.000
_cell.length_b   1.000
_cell.length_c   1.000
_cell.angle_alpha   90.00
_cell.angle_beta   90.00
_cell.angle_gamma   90.00
#
_symmetry.space_group_name_H-M   'P 1'
#
loop_
_entity.id
_entity.type
_entity.pdbx_description
1 polymer ?
#
loop_
_entity_poly.entity_id
_entity_poly.type
_entity_poly.pdbx_seq_one_letter_code
_entity_poly.pdbx_strand_id
1 'polypeptide(L)'
;MTHTQVVGGGLIAMVSTPYVSPLTHYTSGECLWVNPSLPYHSRHLFRLLGYLLGSTVINQCVMDLALPPLFFTALLDPDWRPTIADMISLDPSFQKTVDDVIGWNRSTYEEVLSMEGLSPKRYRKRQEYLSVRVAGTLLLDRAAEGGGAWQFDHIRDGFYTVIPLEAMHKLKVTPLDLRSIVCGSSDMSDRDFNFREVFQVVTDCELRSCSELREAFWETVEGLSVYNKRELLRFVTGVNKLPAPDTECMSIEMPFLPIGLEDHKKDPSH
;
A
#
# COMPACT_ATOMS: atom_id res chain seq x y z
N MET A 1 -18.73 6.39 33.21
CA MET A 1 -19.16 5.40 32.22
C MET A 1 -19.49 6.14 30.94
N THR A 2 -18.51 6.34 30.08
CA THR A 2 -18.71 6.97 28.77
C THR A 2 -18.59 5.88 27.72
N HIS A 3 -19.71 5.60 27.07
CA HIS A 3 -19.87 4.59 26.04
C HIS A 3 -18.95 4.88 24.85
N THR A 4 -17.98 4.00 24.62
CA THR A 4 -17.24 3.90 23.38
C THR A 4 -18.15 3.21 22.36
N GLN A 5 -18.65 3.95 21.37
CA GLN A 5 -19.20 3.33 20.16
C GLN A 5 -18.04 2.74 19.36
N VAL A 6 -17.92 1.42 19.40
CA VAL A 6 -17.01 0.65 18.54
C VAL A 6 -17.68 0.55 17.18
N VAL A 7 -17.38 1.50 16.29
CA VAL A 7 -17.67 1.38 14.86
C VAL A 7 -16.55 0.53 14.26
N GLY A 8 -16.93 -0.54 13.56
CA GLY A 8 -16.04 -1.58 13.05
C GLY A 8 -14.86 -1.03 12.27
N GLY A 9 -13.64 -1.27 12.79
CA GLY A 9 -12.39 -0.88 12.14
C GLY A 9 -11.16 -1.51 12.78
N GLY A 10 -11.28 -2.63 13.51
CA GLY A 10 -10.26 -3.09 14.45
C GLY A 10 -8.85 -3.31 13.87
N LEU A 11 -8.73 -3.89 12.67
CA LEU A 11 -7.43 -4.20 12.05
C LEU A 11 -6.79 -3.00 11.34
N ILE A 12 -7.56 -2.23 10.57
CA ILE A 12 -7.06 -1.03 9.89
C ILE A 12 -6.76 0.08 10.91
N ALA A 13 -7.60 0.25 11.92
CA ALA A 13 -7.32 1.16 13.03
C ALA A 13 -6.09 0.72 13.83
N MET A 14 -5.79 -0.58 13.97
CA MET A 14 -4.55 -1.03 14.61
C MET A 14 -3.30 -0.60 13.82
N VAL A 15 -3.38 -0.54 12.49
CA VAL A 15 -2.29 -0.02 11.64
C VAL A 15 -2.26 1.51 11.61
N SER A 16 -3.37 2.21 11.89
CA SER A 16 -3.44 3.68 11.79
C SER A 16 -3.51 4.41 13.15
N THR A 17 -3.60 3.71 14.29
CA THR A 17 -3.69 4.33 15.62
C THR A 17 -2.30 4.58 16.25
N PRO A 18 -2.05 5.78 16.81
CA PRO A 18 -0.70 6.24 17.14
C PRO A 18 -0.03 5.54 18.34
N TYR A 19 -0.76 4.80 19.17
CA TYR A 19 -0.21 4.23 20.41
C TYR A 19 0.40 2.82 20.26
N VAL A 20 0.13 2.09 19.16
CA VAL A 20 0.65 0.73 18.95
C VAL A 20 0.85 0.39 17.46
N SER A 21 0.95 1.38 16.56
CA SER A 21 1.05 1.09 15.12
C SER A 21 2.46 0.64 14.69
N PRO A 22 2.58 -0.40 13.84
CA PRO A 22 3.84 -0.79 13.19
C PRO A 22 4.35 0.27 12.20
N LEU A 23 3.52 1.24 11.81
CA LEU A 23 3.88 2.34 10.92
C LEU A 23 3.76 3.69 11.64
N THR A 24 4.61 4.64 11.26
CA THR A 24 4.56 6.02 11.74
C THR A 24 4.65 6.97 10.56
N HIS A 25 4.12 8.18 10.72
CA HIS A 25 4.28 9.23 9.73
C HIS A 25 5.73 9.70 9.68
N TYR A 26 6.34 9.60 8.52
CA TYR A 26 7.65 10.14 8.22
C TYR A 26 7.48 11.52 7.57
N THR A 27 7.66 12.57 8.37
CA THR A 27 7.26 13.94 8.02
C THR A 27 7.96 14.50 6.80
N SER A 28 9.26 14.28 6.66
CA SER A 28 10.05 14.87 5.58
C SER A 28 9.70 14.32 4.20
N GLY A 29 9.26 13.05 4.15
CA GLY A 29 8.87 12.37 2.92
C GLY A 29 7.36 12.21 2.74
N GLU A 30 6.55 12.87 3.59
CA GLU A 30 5.07 12.83 3.58
C GLU A 30 4.48 11.44 3.34
N CYS A 31 5.03 10.43 4.01
CA CYS A 31 4.66 9.03 3.81
C CYS A 31 4.65 8.25 5.13
N LEU A 32 4.17 7.02 5.08
CA LEU A 32 4.27 6.08 6.19
C LEU A 32 5.55 5.26 6.08
N TRP A 33 6.25 5.12 7.20
CA TRP A 33 7.41 4.23 7.32
C TRP A 33 7.31 3.37 8.57
N VAL A 34 8.18 2.37 8.68
CA VAL A 34 8.28 1.47 9.83
C VAL A 34 8.55 2.27 11.11
N ASN A 35 7.80 1.98 12.18
CA ASN A 35 7.88 2.73 13.44
C ASN A 35 9.13 2.33 14.27
N PRO A 36 10.13 3.21 14.43
CA PRO A 36 11.36 2.88 15.19
C PRO A 36 11.12 2.72 16.69
N SER A 37 10.04 3.31 17.22
CA SER A 37 9.77 3.35 18.66
C SER A 37 9.26 2.03 19.22
N LEU A 38 8.88 1.08 18.36
CA LEU A 38 8.33 -0.19 18.82
C LEU A 38 9.44 -1.19 19.20
N PRO A 39 9.37 -1.81 20.39
CA PRO A 39 10.34 -2.81 20.83
C PRO A 39 10.14 -4.16 20.14
N TYR A 40 11.17 -5.01 20.20
CA TYR A 40 11.19 -6.32 19.56
C TYR A 40 10.03 -7.26 19.99
N HIS A 41 9.47 -7.12 21.19
CA HIS A 41 8.32 -7.93 21.59
C HIS A 41 7.07 -7.69 20.72
N SER A 42 6.99 -6.53 20.04
CA SER A 42 5.94 -6.16 19.10
C SER A 42 6.14 -6.71 17.68
N ARG A 43 7.13 -7.59 17.46
CA ARG A 43 7.42 -8.24 16.17
C ARG A 43 6.24 -8.92 15.48
N HIS A 44 5.26 -9.37 16.26
CA HIS A 44 4.03 -9.96 15.74
C HIS A 44 3.17 -8.96 14.96
N LEU A 45 3.23 -7.66 15.27
CA LEU A 45 2.51 -6.61 14.53
C LEU A 45 3.13 -6.37 13.16
N PHE A 46 4.46 -6.42 13.05
CA PHE A 46 5.19 -6.33 11.78
C PHE A 46 4.88 -7.55 10.90
N ARG A 47 4.85 -8.75 11.49
CA ARG A 47 4.40 -9.96 10.79
C ARG A 47 2.95 -9.88 10.34
N LEU A 48 2.06 -9.35 11.18
CA LEU A 48 0.66 -9.12 10.82
C LEU A 48 0.53 -8.12 9.66
N LEU A 49 1.28 -7.01 9.70
CA LEU A 49 1.34 -6.03 8.61
C LEU A 49 1.76 -6.72 7.30
N GLY A 50 2.83 -7.52 7.33
CA GLY A 50 3.27 -8.32 6.19
C GLY A 50 2.17 -9.22 5.63
N TYR A 51 1.49 -9.96 6.50
CA TYR A 51 0.38 -10.83 6.11
C TYR A 51 -0.78 -10.05 5.48
N LEU A 52 -1.13 -8.88 6.02
CA LEU A 52 -2.17 -8.01 5.47
C LEU A 52 -1.77 -7.47 4.09
N LEU A 53 -0.52 -7.03 3.92
CA LEU A 53 0.04 -6.62 2.61
C LEU A 53 -0.03 -7.76 1.58
N GLY A 54 0.32 -8.99 1.96
CA GLY A 54 0.21 -10.14 1.06
C GLY A 54 -1.24 -10.48 0.73
N SER A 55 -2.12 -10.39 1.73
CA SER A 55 -3.55 -10.64 1.58
C SER A 55 -4.22 -9.62 0.65
N THR A 56 -3.77 -8.36 0.64
CA THR A 56 -4.30 -7.34 -0.28
C THR A 56 -4.08 -7.71 -1.73
N VAL A 57 -2.91 -8.28 -2.07
CA VAL A 57 -2.58 -8.68 -3.43
C VAL A 57 -3.46 -9.84 -3.90
N ILE A 58 -3.67 -10.87 -3.06
CA ILE A 58 -4.49 -12.03 -3.43
C ILE A 58 -5.98 -11.67 -3.53
N ASN A 59 -6.48 -10.84 -2.62
CA ASN A 59 -7.89 -10.47 -2.57
C ASN A 59 -8.23 -9.27 -3.47
N GLN A 60 -7.28 -8.79 -4.28
CA GLN A 60 -7.46 -7.62 -5.16
C GLN A 60 -8.00 -6.39 -4.40
N CYS A 61 -7.63 -6.25 -3.14
CA CYS A 61 -8.05 -5.16 -2.27
C CYS A 61 -6.92 -4.15 -2.12
N VAL A 62 -7.27 -2.90 -1.83
CA VAL A 62 -6.30 -1.84 -1.52
C VAL A 62 -6.32 -1.48 -0.05
N MET A 63 -5.17 -1.09 0.48
CA MET A 63 -5.02 -0.40 1.74
C MET A 63 -4.80 1.09 1.51
N ASP A 64 -5.52 1.92 2.25
CA ASP A 64 -5.33 3.37 2.28
C ASP A 64 -4.10 3.74 3.12
N LEU A 65 -2.92 3.32 2.65
CA LEU A 65 -1.62 3.56 3.29
C LEU A 65 -0.71 4.29 2.30
N ALA A 66 -0.14 5.41 2.73
CA ALA A 66 0.82 6.18 1.96
C ALA A 66 2.24 5.57 2.05
N LEU A 67 2.43 4.33 1.56
CA LEU A 67 3.74 3.68 1.52
C LEU A 67 4.53 4.10 0.27
N PRO A 68 5.81 4.49 0.41
CA PRO A 68 6.65 4.87 -0.73
C PRO A 68 7.11 3.63 -1.53
N PRO A 69 7.49 3.76 -2.81
CA PRO A 69 8.05 2.66 -3.60
C PRO A 69 9.23 1.97 -2.91
N LEU A 70 10.03 2.74 -2.16
CA LEU A 70 11.18 2.24 -1.42
C LEU A 70 10.83 1.16 -0.38
N PHE A 71 9.63 1.25 0.21
CA PHE A 71 9.13 0.25 1.15
C PHE A 71 9.01 -1.12 0.45
N PHE A 72 8.52 -1.11 -0.79
CA PHE A 72 8.34 -2.32 -1.59
C PHE A 72 9.66 -2.84 -2.17
N THR A 73 10.64 -1.97 -2.42
CA THR A 73 12.01 -2.40 -2.74
C THR A 73 12.59 -3.21 -1.60
N ALA A 74 12.51 -2.71 -0.37
CA ALA A 74 12.95 -3.44 0.82
C ALA A 74 12.15 -4.74 1.03
N LEU A 75 10.85 -4.74 0.73
CA LEU A 75 10.00 -5.94 0.86
C LEU A 75 10.35 -7.03 -0.15
N LEU A 76 10.70 -6.66 -1.39
CA LEU A 76 10.98 -7.61 -2.48
C LEU A 76 12.43 -8.10 -2.48
N ASP A 77 13.38 -7.33 -1.95
CA ASP A 77 14.78 -7.74 -1.92
C ASP A 77 15.30 -7.77 -0.47
N PRO A 78 15.44 -8.98 0.13
CA PRO A 78 16.00 -9.15 1.46
C PRO A 78 17.47 -8.71 1.58
N ASP A 79 18.23 -8.72 0.49
CA ASP A 79 19.67 -8.43 0.48
C ASP A 79 19.99 -7.01 0.00
N TRP A 80 18.97 -6.30 -0.50
CA TRP A 80 19.08 -4.91 -0.90
C TRP A 80 19.56 -4.02 0.24
N ARG A 81 20.46 -3.11 -0.10
CA ARG A 81 21.00 -2.10 0.81
C ARG A 81 20.64 -0.71 0.29
N PRO A 82 20.03 0.13 1.12
CA PRO A 82 19.64 1.46 0.70
C PRO A 82 20.84 2.32 0.40
N THR A 83 20.71 3.14 -0.64
CA THR A 83 21.72 4.10 -1.07
C THR A 83 21.33 5.52 -0.68
N ILE A 84 22.29 6.44 -0.78
CA ILE A 84 22.05 7.87 -0.55
C ILE A 84 20.99 8.40 -1.53
N ALA A 85 20.99 7.93 -2.78
CA ALA A 85 20.01 8.34 -3.78
C ALA A 85 18.59 7.91 -3.38
N ASP A 86 18.45 6.70 -2.83
CA ASP A 86 17.18 6.22 -2.31
C ASP A 86 16.68 7.09 -1.16
N MET A 87 17.56 7.44 -0.23
CA MET A 87 17.24 8.32 0.89
C MET A 87 16.82 9.72 0.40
N ILE A 88 17.52 10.29 -0.58
CA ILE A 88 17.16 11.60 -1.16
C ILE A 88 15.83 11.55 -1.91
N SER A 89 15.54 10.42 -2.59
CA SER A 89 14.25 10.25 -3.26
C SER A 89 13.07 10.18 -2.29
N LEU A 90 13.31 9.66 -1.09
CA LEU A 90 12.32 9.59 -0.02
C LEU A 90 12.23 10.92 0.76
N ASP A 91 13.38 11.50 1.10
CA ASP A 91 13.56 12.73 1.85
C ASP A 91 14.57 13.64 1.13
N PRO A 92 14.10 14.57 0.30
CA PRO A 92 14.96 15.55 -0.36
C PRO A 92 15.78 16.40 0.62
N SER A 93 15.32 16.57 1.87
CA SER A 93 16.02 17.35 2.89
C SER A 93 17.31 16.66 3.36
N PHE A 94 17.42 15.34 3.18
CA PHE A 94 18.63 14.55 3.51
C PHE A 94 19.87 14.98 2.72
N GLN A 95 19.69 15.64 1.56
CA GLN A 95 20.81 16.21 0.79
C GLN A 95 21.65 17.16 1.66
N LYS A 96 21.02 17.94 2.55
CA LYS A 96 21.74 18.84 3.47
C LYS A 96 22.66 18.06 4.40
N THR A 97 22.20 16.93 4.93
CA THR A 97 23.03 16.05 5.77
C THR A 97 24.22 15.49 5.00
N VAL A 98 24.03 15.13 3.72
CA VAL A 98 25.14 14.69 2.85
C VAL A 98 26.16 15.81 2.68
N ASP A 99 25.70 17.02 2.37
CA ASP A 99 26.56 18.19 2.17
C ASP A 99 27.32 18.56 3.46
N ASP A 100 26.66 18.53 4.62
CA ASP A 100 27.26 18.77 5.93
C ASP A 100 28.38 17.76 6.21
N VAL A 101 28.08 16.47 6.04
CA VAL A 101 29.06 15.39 6.26
C VAL A 101 30.25 15.54 5.32
N ILE A 102 30.06 16.01 4.08
CA ILE A 102 31.14 16.30 3.12
C ILE A 102 31.89 17.61 3.46
N GLY A 103 31.24 18.55 4.12
CA GLY A 103 31.81 19.83 4.56
C GLY A 103 32.60 19.76 5.87
N TRP A 104 32.35 18.77 6.74
CA TRP A 104 33.01 18.68 8.04
C TRP A 104 34.53 18.58 7.93
N ASN A 105 35.24 19.21 8.86
CA ASN A 105 36.67 18.98 9.02
C ASN A 105 36.91 17.61 9.68
N ARG A 106 38.16 17.13 9.67
CA ARG A 106 38.51 15.81 10.21
C ARG A 106 38.20 15.67 11.70
N SER A 107 38.45 16.70 12.50
CA SER A 107 38.21 16.68 13.95
C SER A 107 36.73 16.52 14.26
N THR A 108 35.88 17.32 13.60
CA THR A 108 34.42 17.25 13.75
C THR A 108 33.88 15.90 13.30
N TYR A 109 34.39 15.35 12.19
CA TYR A 109 33.97 14.03 11.71
C TYR A 109 34.34 12.90 12.70
N GLU A 110 35.57 12.91 13.23
CA GLU A 110 36.01 11.90 14.22
C GLU A 110 35.24 12.03 15.55
N GLU A 111 34.90 13.25 15.97
CA GLU A 111 34.07 13.52 17.15
C GLU A 111 32.65 12.97 16.98
N VAL A 112 31.99 13.25 15.86
CA VAL A 112 30.64 12.72 15.57
C VAL A 112 30.65 11.19 15.55
N LEU A 113 31.64 10.58 14.88
CA LEU A 113 31.78 9.11 14.90
C LEU A 113 31.90 8.57 16.33
N SER A 114 32.70 9.22 17.17
CA SER A 114 32.86 8.82 18.57
C SER A 114 31.56 8.97 19.37
N MET A 115 30.78 10.03 19.13
CA MET A 115 29.47 10.24 19.78
C MET A 115 28.46 9.15 19.39
N GLU A 116 28.53 8.67 18.15
CA GLU A 116 27.67 7.59 17.65
C GLU A 116 28.21 6.18 17.98
N GLY A 117 29.31 6.07 18.72
CA GLY A 117 29.94 4.79 19.07
C GLY A 117 30.62 4.08 17.89
N LEU A 118 30.88 4.80 16.79
CA LEU A 118 31.49 4.28 15.58
C LEU A 118 33.00 4.53 15.58
N SER A 119 33.78 3.53 15.15
CA SER A 119 35.24 3.65 15.10
C SER A 119 35.72 4.40 13.84
N PRO A 120 36.53 5.47 13.97
CA PRO A 120 37.15 6.15 12.82
C PRO A 120 38.03 5.25 11.95
N LYS A 121 38.50 4.11 12.50
CA LYS A 121 39.27 3.12 11.73
C LYS A 121 38.40 2.39 10.72
N ARG A 122 37.12 2.16 11.04
CA ARG A 122 36.14 1.46 10.21
C ARG A 122 35.47 2.39 9.20
N TYR A 123 35.21 3.63 9.58
CA TYR A 123 34.52 4.63 8.75
C TYR A 123 35.48 5.71 8.25
N ARG A 124 36.54 5.29 7.54
CA ARG A 124 37.55 6.24 7.03
C ARG A 124 36.99 7.09 5.90
N LYS A 125 36.13 6.51 5.05
CA LYS A 125 35.48 7.24 3.97
C LYS A 125 34.13 7.75 4.45
N ARG A 126 33.84 9.02 4.15
CA ARG A 126 32.55 9.64 4.45
C ARG A 126 31.38 8.88 3.82
N GLN A 127 31.59 8.29 2.64
CA GLN A 127 30.59 7.46 1.97
C GLN A 127 30.19 6.22 2.78
N GLU A 128 31.13 5.60 3.50
CA GLU A 128 30.85 4.43 4.34
C GLU A 128 29.98 4.84 5.54
N TYR A 129 30.28 5.98 6.15
CA TYR A 129 29.45 6.55 7.22
C TYR A 129 28.05 6.90 6.73
N LEU A 130 27.94 7.60 5.59
CA LEU A 130 26.65 7.94 4.99
C LEU A 130 25.81 6.71 4.66
N SER A 131 26.44 5.63 4.16
CA SER A 131 25.73 4.38 3.87
C SER A 131 25.12 3.73 5.11
N VAL A 132 25.85 3.73 6.24
CA VAL A 132 25.33 3.23 7.51
C VAL A 132 24.26 4.16 8.06
N ARG A 133 24.43 5.48 7.92
CA ARG A 133 23.43 6.44 8.39
C ARG A 133 22.10 6.28 7.64
N VAL A 134 22.15 6.08 6.33
CA VAL A 134 20.98 5.80 5.50
C VAL A 134 20.31 4.49 5.94
N ALA A 135 21.07 3.40 6.07
CA ALA A 135 20.54 2.10 6.50
C ALA A 135 19.90 2.17 7.90
N GLY A 136 20.52 2.88 8.85
CA GLY A 136 19.99 3.09 10.19
C GLY A 136 18.72 3.94 10.19
N THR A 137 18.68 5.02 9.40
CA THR A 137 17.50 5.90 9.28
C THR A 137 16.29 5.15 8.72
N LEU A 138 16.53 4.25 7.77
CA LEU A 138 15.49 3.43 7.15
C LEU A 138 15.16 2.15 7.93
N LEU A 139 15.84 1.87 9.05
CA LEU A 139 15.68 0.66 9.86
C LEU A 139 15.95 -0.62 9.07
N LEU A 140 17.00 -0.56 8.22
CA LEU A 140 17.45 -1.65 7.35
C LEU A 140 18.89 -2.06 7.62
N ASP A 141 19.50 -1.55 8.70
CA ASP A 141 20.86 -1.93 9.07
C ASP A 141 20.85 -3.25 9.84
N ARG A 142 21.21 -4.33 9.15
CA ARG A 142 21.41 -5.67 9.75
C ARG A 142 22.73 -5.81 10.51
N ALA A 143 23.70 -4.93 10.28
CA ALA A 143 25.03 -5.03 10.87
C ALA A 143 25.12 -4.32 12.23
N ALA A 144 24.21 -3.39 12.52
CA ALA A 144 24.13 -2.69 13.80
C ALA A 144 23.17 -3.40 14.77
N GLU A 145 23.62 -3.63 16.01
CA GLU A 145 22.73 -4.02 17.10
C GLU A 145 21.68 -2.92 17.31
N GLY A 146 20.40 -3.28 17.19
CA GLY A 146 19.31 -2.30 17.24
C GLY A 146 19.07 -1.52 15.93
N GLY A 147 19.73 -1.89 14.82
CA GLY A 147 19.58 -1.24 13.49
C GLY A 147 18.23 -1.41 12.80
N GLY A 148 17.20 -1.88 13.52
CA GLY A 148 15.80 -1.92 13.07
C GLY A 148 15.46 -2.98 12.01
N ALA A 149 16.45 -3.59 11.35
CA ALA A 149 16.23 -4.52 10.23
C ALA A 149 15.29 -5.69 10.55
N TRP A 150 15.26 -6.12 11.82
CA TRP A 150 14.34 -7.15 12.32
C TRP A 150 12.87 -6.83 12.03
N GLN A 151 12.49 -5.56 11.94
CA GLN A 151 11.13 -5.12 11.65
C GLN A 151 10.73 -5.49 10.24
N PHE A 152 11.58 -5.16 9.25
CA PHE A 152 11.39 -5.57 7.86
C PHE A 152 11.48 -7.09 7.69
N ASP A 153 12.35 -7.77 8.43
CA ASP A 153 12.43 -9.23 8.40
C ASP A 153 11.09 -9.86 8.82
N HIS A 154 10.42 -9.32 9.84
CA HIS A 154 9.10 -9.82 10.24
C HIS A 154 7.98 -9.42 9.27
N ILE A 155 8.06 -8.24 8.63
CA ILE A 155 7.14 -7.88 7.55
C ILE A 155 7.28 -8.88 6.39
N ARG A 156 8.51 -9.22 6.00
CA ARG A 156 8.80 -10.24 4.98
C ARG A 156 8.26 -11.61 5.38
N ASP A 157 8.50 -12.05 6.62
CA ASP A 157 7.97 -13.31 7.14
C ASP A 157 6.44 -13.38 7.01
N GLY A 158 5.74 -12.28 7.27
CA GLY A 158 4.30 -12.19 7.10
C GLY A 158 3.88 -12.24 5.63
N PHE A 159 4.51 -11.39 4.80
CA PHE A 159 4.17 -11.25 3.38
C PHE A 159 4.42 -12.56 2.61
N TYR A 160 5.57 -13.19 2.82
CA TYR A 160 5.97 -14.41 2.12
C TYR A 160 5.14 -15.65 2.50
N THR A 161 4.40 -15.61 3.61
CA THR A 161 3.43 -16.69 3.93
C THR A 161 2.23 -16.68 2.99
N VAL A 162 1.91 -15.52 2.41
CA VAL A 162 0.79 -15.35 1.50
C VAL A 162 1.27 -15.47 0.05
N ILE A 163 2.36 -14.77 -0.28
CA ILE A 163 2.94 -14.78 -1.64
C ILE A 163 4.44 -15.07 -1.54
N PRO A 164 4.89 -16.28 -1.91
CA PRO A 164 6.30 -16.64 -1.89
C PRO A 164 7.14 -15.69 -2.75
N LEU A 165 8.34 -15.36 -2.29
CA LEU A 165 9.23 -14.44 -2.98
C LEU A 165 9.59 -14.93 -4.40
N GLU A 166 9.72 -16.25 -4.56
CA GLU A 166 9.98 -16.90 -5.85
C GLU A 166 8.86 -16.64 -6.87
N ALA A 167 7.61 -16.56 -6.41
CA ALA A 167 6.48 -16.24 -7.28
C ALA A 167 6.56 -14.79 -7.78
N MET A 168 6.92 -13.86 -6.91
CA MET A 168 7.11 -12.45 -7.26
C MET A 168 8.23 -12.27 -8.27
N HIS A 169 9.36 -12.95 -8.07
CA HIS A 169 10.49 -12.95 -9.01
C HIS A 169 10.11 -13.56 -10.37
N LYS A 170 9.39 -14.68 -10.37
CA LYS A 170 8.94 -15.34 -11.60
C LYS A 170 8.01 -14.44 -12.42
N LEU A 171 7.14 -13.69 -11.74
CA LEU A 171 6.22 -12.73 -12.34
C LEU A 171 6.87 -11.37 -12.66
N LYS A 172 8.15 -11.18 -12.30
CA LYS A 172 8.91 -9.93 -12.47
C LYS A 172 8.18 -8.72 -11.87
N VAL A 173 7.52 -8.91 -10.73
CA VAL A 173 6.80 -7.83 -10.05
C VAL A 173 7.80 -6.79 -9.56
N THR A 174 7.60 -5.53 -9.95
CA THR A 174 8.44 -4.42 -9.51
C THR A 174 7.91 -3.80 -8.21
N PRO A 175 8.73 -3.04 -7.46
CA PRO A 175 8.26 -2.28 -6.30
C PRO A 175 7.09 -1.34 -6.61
N LEU A 176 7.06 -0.77 -7.82
CA LEU A 176 6.00 0.14 -8.25
C LEU A 176 4.69 -0.61 -8.54
N ASP A 177 4.77 -1.81 -9.12
CA ASP A 177 3.61 -2.67 -9.32
C ASP A 177 2.99 -3.04 -7.98
N LEU A 178 3.83 -3.47 -7.02
CA LEU A 178 3.36 -3.88 -5.70
C LEU A 178 2.75 -2.72 -4.92
N ARG A 179 3.35 -1.52 -5.00
CA ARG A 179 2.72 -0.28 -4.49
C ARG A 179 1.36 -0.04 -5.13
N SER A 180 1.26 -0.19 -6.45
CA SER A 180 0.03 0.07 -7.20
C SER A 180 -1.06 -0.98 -6.99
N ILE A 181 -0.70 -2.17 -6.50
CA ILE A 181 -1.66 -3.18 -6.06
C ILE A 181 -2.08 -2.90 -4.61
N VAL A 182 -1.11 -2.70 -3.72
CA VAL A 182 -1.34 -2.59 -2.27
C VAL A 182 -1.95 -1.23 -1.88
N CYS A 183 -1.34 -0.12 -2.28
CA CYS A 183 -1.76 1.23 -1.91
C CYS A 183 -2.83 1.81 -2.87
N GLY A 184 -3.31 0.98 -3.79
CA GLY A 184 -3.03 1.11 -5.21
C GLY A 184 -2.62 2.43 -5.90
N SER A 185 -3.05 2.63 -7.15
CA SER A 185 -2.54 3.71 -8.01
C SER A 185 -2.86 5.10 -7.46
N SER A 186 -1.85 5.97 -7.34
CA SER A 186 -1.95 7.32 -6.77
C SER A 186 -2.67 8.37 -7.63
N ASP A 187 -3.33 7.97 -8.73
CA ASP A 187 -3.44 8.89 -9.88
C ASP A 187 -4.82 9.00 -10.53
N MET A 188 -5.87 8.40 -9.97
CA MET A 188 -7.14 8.27 -10.72
C MET A 188 -8.38 8.85 -10.05
N SER A 189 -8.36 9.39 -8.84
CA SER A 189 -9.59 9.95 -8.22
C SER A 189 -10.25 11.00 -9.12
N ASP A 190 -9.43 11.79 -9.82
CA ASP A 190 -9.86 12.92 -10.64
C ASP A 190 -9.90 12.60 -12.14
N ARG A 191 -9.49 11.39 -12.55
CA ARG A 191 -9.57 10.97 -13.95
C ARG A 191 -10.92 10.33 -14.22
N ASP A 192 -11.54 10.79 -15.30
CA ASP A 192 -12.77 10.19 -15.82
C ASP A 192 -12.50 8.74 -16.28
N PHE A 193 -13.53 7.91 -16.20
CA PHE A 193 -13.48 6.51 -16.60
C PHE A 193 -14.83 6.03 -17.14
N ASN A 194 -14.80 4.94 -17.90
CA ASN A 194 -15.98 4.25 -18.39
C ASN A 194 -16.13 2.90 -17.68
N PHE A 195 -17.29 2.64 -17.05
CA PHE A 195 -17.56 1.36 -16.40
C PHE A 195 -17.46 0.17 -17.38
N ARG A 196 -17.80 0.36 -18.65
CA ARG A 196 -17.74 -0.68 -19.69
C ARG A 196 -16.31 -1.03 -20.13
N GLU A 197 -15.35 -0.14 -19.88
CA GLU A 197 -13.93 -0.36 -20.16
C GLU A 197 -13.19 -0.93 -18.95
N VAL A 198 -13.70 -0.68 -17.74
CA VAL A 198 -13.08 -1.13 -16.49
C VAL A 198 -13.58 -2.50 -16.06
N PHE A 199 -14.88 -2.77 -16.24
CA PHE A 199 -15.53 -3.99 -15.77
C PHE A 199 -16.01 -4.86 -16.92
N GLN A 200 -15.98 -6.18 -16.69
CA GLN A 200 -16.74 -7.12 -17.49
C GLN A 200 -18.23 -6.98 -17.12
N VAL A 201 -18.97 -6.22 -17.92
CA VAL A 201 -20.39 -5.96 -17.66
C VAL A 201 -21.24 -7.16 -18.09
N VAL A 202 -21.99 -7.72 -17.16
CA VAL A 202 -22.96 -8.79 -17.41
C VAL A 202 -24.37 -8.25 -17.15
N THR A 203 -25.25 -8.36 -18.14
CA THR A 203 -26.64 -7.92 -18.04
C THR A 203 -27.58 -9.11 -18.12
N ASP A 204 -28.75 -9.06 -17.48
CA ASP A 204 -29.77 -10.11 -17.61
C ASP A 204 -30.45 -10.12 -19.00
N CYS A 205 -31.32 -11.10 -19.26
CA CYS A 205 -32.02 -11.20 -20.54
C CYS A 205 -33.05 -10.08 -20.77
N GLU A 206 -33.67 -9.57 -19.70
CA GLU A 206 -34.69 -8.53 -19.78
C GLU A 206 -34.09 -7.19 -20.22
N LEU A 207 -33.01 -6.76 -19.57
CA LEU A 207 -32.26 -5.56 -19.94
C LEU A 207 -31.58 -5.71 -21.30
N ARG A 208 -31.15 -6.92 -21.69
CA ARG A 208 -30.65 -7.17 -23.05
C ARG A 208 -31.75 -7.00 -24.11
N SER A 209 -32.98 -7.37 -23.79
CA SER A 209 -34.12 -7.31 -24.71
C SER A 209 -34.69 -5.90 -24.89
N CYS A 210 -34.53 -5.02 -23.90
CA CYS A 210 -34.99 -3.63 -23.97
C CYS A 210 -33.83 -2.68 -24.32
N SER A 211 -33.69 -2.38 -25.61
CA SER A 211 -32.66 -1.46 -26.11
C SER A 211 -32.77 -0.06 -25.51
N GLU A 212 -33.98 0.47 -25.42
CA GLU A 212 -34.26 1.84 -25.00
C GLU A 212 -33.83 2.07 -23.56
N LEU A 213 -34.13 1.13 -22.67
CA LEU A 213 -33.72 1.19 -21.27
C LEU A 213 -32.20 1.03 -21.13
N ARG A 214 -31.60 0.10 -21.89
CA ARG A 214 -30.16 -0.13 -21.87
C ARG A 214 -29.39 1.12 -22.32
N GLU A 215 -29.79 1.73 -23.42
CA GLU A 215 -29.13 2.94 -23.92
C GLU A 215 -29.35 4.13 -22.97
N ALA A 216 -30.57 4.35 -22.48
CA ALA A 216 -30.85 5.42 -21.53
C ALA A 216 -30.06 5.26 -20.21
N PHE A 217 -29.90 4.03 -19.73
CA PHE A 217 -29.07 3.73 -18.56
C PHE A 217 -27.61 4.13 -18.79
N TRP A 218 -27.01 3.67 -19.88
CA TRP A 218 -25.60 3.97 -20.16
C TRP A 218 -25.36 5.44 -20.49
N GLU A 219 -26.27 6.10 -21.22
CA GLU A 219 -26.21 7.54 -21.47
C GLU A 219 -26.21 8.32 -20.15
N THR A 220 -27.05 7.90 -19.19
CA THR A 220 -27.09 8.52 -17.85
C THR A 220 -25.79 8.29 -17.09
N VAL A 221 -25.29 7.05 -17.04
CA VAL A 221 -24.04 6.69 -16.32
C VAL A 221 -22.82 7.37 -16.93
N GLU A 222 -22.74 7.44 -18.25
CA GLU A 222 -21.62 8.07 -18.97
C GLU A 222 -21.65 9.59 -18.87
N GLY A 223 -22.85 10.18 -18.77
CA GLY A 223 -23.06 11.61 -18.55
C GLY A 223 -22.84 12.09 -17.10
N LEU A 224 -22.56 11.19 -16.15
CA LEU A 224 -22.24 11.58 -14.78
C LEU A 224 -20.91 12.34 -14.71
N SER A 225 -20.82 13.30 -13.78
CA SER A 225 -19.53 13.91 -13.42
C SER A 225 -18.57 12.87 -12.85
N VAL A 226 -17.26 13.11 -12.94
CA VAL A 226 -16.24 12.21 -12.37
C VAL A 226 -16.53 11.89 -10.91
N TYR A 227 -16.93 12.91 -10.13
CA TYR A 227 -17.35 12.74 -8.74
C TYR A 227 -18.55 11.78 -8.60
N ASN A 228 -19.60 11.95 -9.39
CA ASN A 228 -20.79 11.09 -9.32
C ASN A 228 -20.49 9.67 -9.83
N LYS A 229 -19.61 9.50 -10.83
CA LYS A 229 -19.14 8.17 -11.25
C LYS A 229 -18.39 7.47 -10.12
N ARG A 230 -17.59 8.20 -9.33
CA ARG A 230 -16.88 7.67 -8.15
C ARG A 230 -17.83 7.26 -7.03
N GLU A 231 -18.86 8.05 -6.77
CA GLU A 231 -19.89 7.70 -5.79
C GLU A 231 -20.75 6.52 -6.24
N LEU A 232 -21.07 6.43 -7.54
CA LEU A 232 -21.74 5.25 -8.11
C LEU A 232 -20.85 4.00 -8.00
N LEU A 233 -19.55 4.13 -8.29
CA LEU A 233 -18.59 3.05 -8.11
C LEU A 233 -18.59 2.58 -6.64
N ARG A 234 -18.48 3.50 -5.70
CA ARG A 234 -18.56 3.20 -4.26
C ARG A 234 -19.88 2.57 -3.86
N PHE A 235 -20.99 2.99 -4.45
CA PHE A 235 -22.30 2.42 -4.20
C PHE A 235 -22.38 0.95 -4.66
N VAL A 236 -21.82 0.64 -5.83
CA VAL A 236 -21.86 -0.72 -6.41
C VAL A 236 -20.83 -1.65 -5.78
N THR A 237 -19.59 -1.20 -5.59
CA THR A 237 -18.47 -2.06 -5.16
C THR A 237 -18.11 -1.90 -3.68
N GLY A 238 -18.67 -0.91 -3.00
CA GLY A 238 -18.29 -0.54 -1.63
C GLY A 238 -17.00 0.29 -1.53
N VAL A 239 -16.27 0.48 -2.63
CA VAL A 239 -14.99 1.20 -2.69
C VAL A 239 -15.00 2.24 -3.80
N ASN A 240 -14.36 3.39 -3.59
CA ASN A 240 -14.32 4.49 -4.57
C ASN A 240 -13.15 4.37 -5.58
N LYS A 241 -12.46 3.22 -5.61
CA LYS A 241 -11.28 2.95 -6.43
C LYS A 241 -11.58 1.95 -7.53
N LEU A 242 -10.99 2.16 -8.70
CA LEU A 242 -11.17 1.26 -9.83
C LEU A 242 -10.33 -0.01 -9.62
N PRO A 243 -10.87 -1.20 -9.97
CA PRO A 243 -10.05 -2.39 -10.12
C PRO A 243 -9.12 -2.26 -11.32
N ALA A 244 -8.23 -3.24 -11.50
CA ALA A 244 -7.52 -3.37 -12.76
C ALA A 244 -8.53 -3.61 -13.90
N PRO A 245 -8.30 -3.06 -15.11
CA PRO A 245 -9.21 -3.26 -16.23
C PRO A 245 -9.44 -4.75 -16.51
N ASP A 246 -10.70 -5.10 -16.76
CA ASP A 246 -11.17 -6.46 -17.09
C ASP A 246 -10.96 -7.53 -16.01
N THR A 247 -10.56 -7.18 -14.77
CA THR A 247 -10.37 -8.18 -13.71
C THR A 247 -11.64 -8.49 -12.91
N GLU A 248 -12.62 -7.59 -12.92
CA GLU A 248 -13.86 -7.72 -12.16
C GLU A 248 -15.10 -7.72 -13.05
N CYS A 249 -16.13 -8.45 -12.61
CA CYS A 249 -17.42 -8.53 -13.27
C CYS A 249 -18.44 -7.65 -12.56
N MET A 250 -19.16 -6.82 -13.32
CA MET A 250 -20.28 -6.01 -12.80
C MET A 250 -21.59 -6.52 -13.39
N SER A 251 -22.45 -7.09 -12.55
CA SER A 251 -23.78 -7.58 -12.94
C SER A 251 -24.83 -6.47 -12.83
N ILE A 252 -25.62 -6.25 -13.88
CA ILE A 252 -26.78 -5.37 -13.88
C ILE A 252 -28.02 -6.22 -14.14
N GLU A 253 -28.86 -6.32 -13.12
CA GLU A 253 -30.09 -7.11 -13.15
C GLU A 253 -31.29 -6.18 -12.94
N MET A 254 -32.34 -6.40 -13.71
CA MET A 254 -33.62 -5.77 -13.45
C MET A 254 -34.18 -6.32 -12.15
N PRO A 255 -34.67 -5.44 -11.24
CA PRO A 255 -35.32 -5.90 -10.04
C PRO A 255 -36.50 -6.79 -10.44
N PHE A 256 -36.53 -8.01 -9.91
CA PHE A 256 -37.66 -8.90 -10.11
C PHE A 256 -38.93 -8.22 -9.59
N LEU A 257 -39.79 -7.81 -10.52
CA LEU A 257 -41.12 -7.31 -10.24
C LEU A 257 -42.09 -8.44 -10.58
N PRO A 258 -42.68 -9.14 -9.60
CA PRO A 258 -43.76 -10.07 -9.89
C PRO A 258 -44.97 -9.23 -10.30
N ILE A 259 -45.19 -9.06 -11.61
CA ILE A 259 -46.31 -8.28 -12.13
C ILE A 259 -47.53 -9.20 -12.34
N GLY A 260 -47.38 -10.53 -12.22
CA GLY A 260 -48.50 -11.47 -12.27
C GLY A 260 -48.38 -12.71 -11.38
N LEU A 261 -49.52 -13.37 -11.15
CA LEU A 261 -49.64 -14.65 -10.44
C LEU A 261 -48.86 -15.81 -11.12
N GLU A 262 -48.52 -15.67 -12.40
CA GLU A 262 -47.71 -16.62 -13.18
C GLU A 262 -46.22 -16.55 -12.81
N ASP A 263 -45.71 -15.39 -12.37
CA ASP A 263 -44.29 -15.15 -12.03
C ASP A 263 -43.88 -15.82 -10.70
N HIS A 264 -44.84 -16.34 -9.94
CA HIS A 264 -44.59 -17.08 -8.70
C HIS A 264 -44.07 -18.50 -8.93
N LYS A 265 -44.09 -19.01 -10.16
CA LYS A 265 -43.52 -20.31 -10.51
C LYS A 265 -42.12 -20.14 -11.11
N LYS A 266 -41.17 -19.60 -10.34
CA LYS A 266 -39.76 -19.87 -10.64
C LYS A 266 -39.50 -21.32 -10.27
N ASP A 267 -39.37 -22.14 -11.32
CA ASP A 267 -38.96 -23.54 -11.26
C ASP A 267 -37.62 -23.65 -10.47
N PRO A 268 -37.49 -24.52 -9.44
CA PRO A 268 -36.30 -24.59 -8.60
C PRO A 268 -35.13 -25.36 -9.25
N SER A 269 -35.11 -25.53 -10.56
CA SER A 269 -34.05 -26.27 -11.26
C SER A 269 -33.28 -25.40 -12.24
N HIS A 270 -32.38 -24.56 -11.71
CA HIS A 270 -31.12 -24.18 -12.33
C HIS A 270 -30.07 -23.90 -11.26
#